data_AF-A0A2D7DYW4-F1
#
_entry.id   AF-A0A2D7DYW4-F1
#
_cell.length_a   1.000
_cell.length_b   1.000
_cell.length_c   1.000
_cell.angle_alpha   90.00
_cell.angle_beta   90.00
_cell.angle_gamma   90.00
#
_symmetry.space_group_name_H-M   'P 1'
#
loop_
_entity.id
_entity.type
_entity.pdbx_description
1 polymer ?
#
loop_
_entity_poly.entity_id
_entity_poly.type
_entity_poly.pdbx_seq_one_letter_code
_entity_poly.pdbx_strand_id
1 'polypeptide(L)'
;MDKSKWFDDLIDNIKCPMADKWCAQNQWYGRDGFLTERTLEIHVQLVDVDKVDPKTQKYYDEIDKRIYALYKNRLEKYFSMNN
;
A
#
# COMPACT_ATOMS: atom_id res chain seq x y z
N MET A 1 -15.50 -1.85 15.13
CA MET A 1 -14.95 -1.02 14.03
C MET A 1 -15.93 -1.13 12.88
N ASP A 2 -16.57 -0.02 12.54
CA ASP A 2 -17.58 0.02 11.48
C ASP A 2 -16.88 -0.06 10.13
N LYS A 3 -17.13 -1.13 9.35
CA LYS A 3 -16.46 -1.34 8.05
C LYS A 3 -16.75 -0.21 7.07
N SER A 4 -17.85 0.53 7.23
CA SER A 4 -18.16 1.69 6.39
C SER A 4 -17.17 2.82 6.60
N LYS A 5 -16.76 3.10 7.85
CA LYS A 5 -15.72 4.10 8.12
C LYS A 5 -14.37 3.74 7.52
N TRP A 6 -14.03 2.44 7.44
CA TRP A 6 -12.81 2.00 6.75
C TRP A 6 -12.84 2.47 5.31
N PHE A 7 -13.94 2.20 4.58
CA PHE A 7 -13.99 2.49 3.14
C PHE A 7 -13.95 3.99 2.89
N ASP A 8 -14.60 4.78 3.73
CA ASP A 8 -14.55 6.25 3.67
C ASP A 8 -13.16 6.81 3.99
N ASP A 9 -12.46 6.30 5.03
CA ASP A 9 -11.09 6.72 5.35
C ASP A 9 -10.07 6.28 4.29
N LEU A 10 -10.30 5.14 3.61
CA LEU A 10 -9.51 4.69 2.48
C LEU A 10 -9.71 5.62 1.27
N ILE A 11 -10.96 5.99 0.96
CA ILE A 11 -11.30 6.90 -0.15
C ILE A 11 -10.82 8.33 0.13
N ASP A 12 -10.90 8.82 1.37
CA ASP A 12 -10.34 10.12 1.76
C ASP A 12 -8.79 10.11 1.75
N ASN A 13 -8.16 9.00 2.13
CA ASN A 13 -6.70 8.81 1.98
C ASN A 13 -6.24 8.74 0.52
N ILE A 14 -7.04 8.18 -0.39
CA ILE A 14 -6.75 8.17 -1.82
C ILE A 14 -6.67 9.60 -2.38
N LYS A 15 -7.35 10.57 -1.74
CA LYS A 15 -7.30 11.99 -2.10
C LYS A 15 -6.12 12.75 -1.47
N CYS A 16 -5.03 12.06 -1.12
CA CYS A 16 -3.82 12.67 -0.59
C CYS A 16 -2.69 12.65 -1.65
N PRO A 17 -1.93 13.75 -1.82
CA PRO A 17 -0.85 13.82 -2.82
C PRO A 17 0.27 12.78 -2.60
N MET A 18 0.37 12.19 -1.41
CA MET A 18 1.29 11.08 -1.13
C MET A 18 0.80 9.75 -1.72
N ALA A 19 -0.50 9.47 -1.67
CA ALA A 19 -1.07 8.25 -2.25
C ALA A 19 -0.89 8.23 -3.78
N ASP A 20 -1.15 9.35 -4.45
CA ASP A 20 -0.90 9.49 -5.90
C ASP A 20 0.58 9.25 -6.26
N LYS A 21 1.50 9.84 -5.50
CA LYS A 21 2.94 9.63 -5.70
C LYS A 21 3.34 8.17 -5.50
N TRP A 22 2.84 7.56 -4.43
CA TRP A 22 3.13 6.16 -4.11
C TRP A 22 2.57 5.21 -5.17
N CYS A 23 1.33 5.41 -5.61
CA CYS A 23 0.73 4.65 -6.72
C CYS A 23 1.50 4.84 -8.04
N ALA A 24 1.99 6.05 -8.31
CA ALA A 24 2.81 6.31 -9.50
C ALA A 24 4.16 5.57 -9.48
N GLN A 25 4.76 5.41 -8.30
CA GLN A 25 5.98 4.62 -8.12
C GLN A 25 5.70 3.10 -8.17
N ASN A 26 4.54 2.68 -7.68
CA ASN A 26 4.12 1.28 -7.59
C ASN A 26 3.12 0.92 -8.70
N GLN A 27 3.59 0.83 -9.94
CA GLN A 27 2.75 0.55 -11.12
C GLN A 27 1.99 -0.80 -11.07
N TRP A 28 2.41 -1.72 -10.19
CA TRP A 28 1.73 -2.98 -9.93
C TRP A 28 0.45 -2.81 -9.11
N TYR A 29 0.33 -1.73 -8.33
CA TYR A 29 -0.84 -1.46 -7.51
C TYR A 29 -2.06 -1.19 -8.40
N GLY A 30 -3.13 -1.99 -8.23
CA GLY A 30 -4.30 -1.98 -9.09
C GLY A 30 -4.16 -2.77 -10.40
N ARG A 31 -2.95 -3.14 -10.83
CA ARG A 31 -2.72 -4.06 -11.97
C ARG A 31 -2.58 -5.51 -11.52
N ASP A 32 -1.89 -5.74 -10.41
CA ASP A 32 -1.72 -7.05 -9.80
C ASP A 32 -2.68 -7.15 -8.60
N GLY A 33 -3.79 -7.86 -8.80
CA GLY A 33 -4.81 -8.04 -7.77
C GLY A 33 -4.27 -8.75 -6.52
N PHE A 34 -3.30 -9.66 -6.68
CA PHE A 34 -2.70 -10.36 -5.55
C PHE A 34 -1.83 -9.43 -4.71
N LEU A 35 -0.94 -8.65 -5.34
CA LEU A 35 -0.14 -7.67 -4.59
C LEU A 35 -1.01 -6.60 -3.95
N THR A 36 -2.07 -6.16 -4.64
CA THR A 36 -3.02 -5.17 -4.11
C THR A 36 -3.73 -5.71 -2.86
N GLU A 37 -4.23 -6.95 -2.90
CA GLU A 37 -4.85 -7.59 -1.73
C GLU A 37 -3.88 -7.69 -0.54
N ARG A 38 -2.62 -8.06 -0.80
CA ARG A 38 -1.59 -8.12 0.23
C ARG A 38 -1.23 -6.77 0.83
N THR A 39 -1.22 -5.71 0.02
CA THR A 39 -1.07 -4.34 0.53
C THR A 39 -2.21 -3.97 1.48
N LEU A 40 -3.45 -4.38 1.17
CA LEU A 40 -4.60 -4.12 2.04
C LEU A 40 -4.50 -4.88 3.36
N GLU A 41 -4.02 -6.12 3.35
CA GLU A 41 -3.73 -6.86 4.59
C GLU A 41 -2.68 -6.15 5.46
N ILE A 42 -1.60 -5.66 4.83
CA ILE A 42 -0.55 -4.92 5.52
C ILE A 42 -1.09 -3.58 6.06
N HIS A 43 -1.94 -2.89 5.30
CA HIS A 43 -2.63 -1.68 5.78
C HIS A 43 -3.40 -1.96 7.08
N VAL A 44 -4.21 -3.03 7.10
CA VAL A 44 -4.96 -3.40 8.30
C VAL A 44 -4.02 -3.67 9.47
N GLN A 45 -2.92 -4.39 9.25
CA GLN A 45 -1.93 -4.59 10.33
C GLN A 45 -1.32 -3.28 10.83
N LEU A 46 -0.91 -2.39 9.93
CA LEU A 46 -0.29 -1.11 10.30
C LEU A 46 -1.26 -0.20 11.05
N VAL A 47 -2.52 -0.12 10.63
CA VAL A 47 -3.52 0.76 11.23
C VAL A 47 -4.13 0.16 12.49
N ASP A 48 -4.45 -1.14 12.50
CA ASP A 48 -5.10 -1.77 13.66
C ASP A 48 -4.11 -2.19 14.75
N VAL A 49 -2.98 -2.78 14.38
CA VAL A 49 -2.00 -3.32 15.33
C VAL A 49 -0.97 -2.26 15.68
N ASP A 50 -0.28 -1.71 14.67
CA ASP A 50 0.82 -0.77 14.89
C ASP A 50 0.35 0.68 15.11
N LYS A 51 -0.96 0.94 14.94
CA LYS A 51 -1.61 2.26 15.07
C LYS A 51 -0.88 3.37 14.29
N VAL A 52 -0.40 3.04 13.09
CA VAL A 52 0.33 3.96 12.20
C VAL A 52 -0.66 4.77 11.38
N ASP A 53 -0.47 6.09 11.36
CA ASP A 53 -1.31 7.00 10.58
C ASP A 53 -1.10 6.83 9.06
N PRO A 54 -2.16 6.49 8.29
CA PRO A 54 -2.08 6.27 6.83
C PRO A 54 -1.77 7.53 6.03
N LYS A 55 -1.85 8.71 6.67
CA LYS A 55 -1.51 10.02 6.09
C LYS A 55 -0.02 10.38 6.23
N THR A 56 0.79 9.51 6.84
CA THR A 56 2.21 9.78 7.07
C THR A 56 3.10 9.06 6.07
N GLN A 57 4.27 9.64 5.76
CA GLN A 57 5.27 8.99 4.91
C GLN A 57 5.70 7.62 5.50
N LYS A 58 5.82 7.54 6.82
CA LYS A 58 6.20 6.31 7.55
C LYS A 58 5.27 5.12 7.24
N TYR A 59 3.98 5.37 7.07
CA TYR A 59 3.03 4.32 6.69
C TYR A 59 3.35 3.71 5.32
N TYR A 60 3.61 4.56 4.32
CA TYR A 60 3.96 4.11 2.97
C TYR A 60 5.32 3.41 2.95
N ASP A 61 6.30 3.91 3.71
CA ASP A 61 7.62 3.29 3.82
C ASP A 61 7.53 1.87 4.43
N GLU A 62 6.69 1.67 5.44
CA GLU A 62 6.48 0.35 6.06
C GLU A 62 5.71 -0.61 5.15
N ILE A 63 4.74 -0.11 4.37
CA ILE A 63 4.07 -0.90 3.33
C ILE A 63 5.10 -1.40 2.32
N ASP A 64 5.88 -0.49 1.73
CA ASP A 64 6.86 -0.84 0.71
C ASP A 64 7.87 -1.84 1.24
N LYS A 65 8.34 -1.64 2.48
CA LYS A 65 9.27 -2.56 3.13
C LYS A 65 8.70 -3.96 3.32
N ARG A 66 7.44 -4.09 3.79
CA ARG A 66 6.79 -5.39 4.01
C ARG A 66 6.44 -6.07 2.70
N ILE A 67 5.88 -5.34 1.74
CA ILE A 67 5.57 -5.82 0.38
C ILE A 67 6.86 -6.30 -0.30
N TYR A 68 7.95 -5.52 -0.22
CA TYR A 68 9.23 -5.88 -0.80
C TYR A 68 9.84 -7.12 -0.13
N ALA A 69 9.80 -7.21 1.21
CA ALA A 69 10.31 -8.38 1.91
C ALA A 69 9.54 -9.67 1.61
N LEU A 70 8.21 -9.60 1.51
CA LEU A 70 7.35 -10.76 1.30
C LEU A 70 7.22 -11.17 -0.17
N TYR A 71 7.21 -10.20 -1.08
CA TYR A 71 6.87 -10.41 -2.49
C TYR A 71 7.94 -9.91 -3.46
N LYS A 72 9.21 -9.83 -3.01
CA LYS A 72 10.37 -9.41 -3.82
C LYS A 72 10.35 -10.00 -5.23
N ASN A 73 10.24 -11.33 -5.35
CA ASN A 73 10.29 -12.03 -6.63
C ASN A 73 9.14 -11.63 -7.57
N ARG A 74 7.96 -11.28 -7.03
CA ARG A 74 6.82 -10.83 -7.84
C ARG A 74 6.99 -9.36 -8.24
N LEU A 75 7.54 -8.54 -7.35
CA LEU A 75 7.86 -7.14 -7.63
C LEU A 75 8.98 -6.99 -8.66
N GLU A 76 9.95 -7.91 -8.70
CA GLU A 76 11.01 -7.92 -9.71
C GLU A 76 10.44 -7.88 -11.13
N LYS A 77 9.28 -8.49 -11.39
CA LYS A 77 8.60 -8.38 -12.69
C LYS A 77 8.28 -6.94 -13.11
N TYR A 78 7.99 -6.08 -12.14
CA TYR A 78 7.59 -4.69 -12.38
C TYR A 78 8.77 -3.71 -12.28
N PHE A 79 9.76 -4.00 -11.43
CA PHE A 79 10.96 -3.15 -11.28
C PHE A 79 12.12 -3.54 -12.22
N SER A 80 12.21 -4.80 -12.66
CA SER A 80 13.29 -5.29 -13.52
C SER A 80 13.14 -4.89 -14.99
N MET A 81 12.01 -4.31 -15.40
CA MET A 81 11.78 -3.83 -16.77
C MET A 81 12.43 -2.47 -17.08
N ASN A 82 13.14 -1.86 -16.11
CA ASN A 82 13.81 -0.56 -16.26
C ASN A 82 15.35 -0.67 -16.35
N ASN A 83 15.91 -1.78 -16.84
CA ASN A 83 17.35 -1.92 -17.07
C ASN A 83 17.67 -2.05 -18.57
#